data_AF-A0A6P3BI56-F1
#
_entry.id   AF-A0A6P3BI56-F1
#
_cell.length_a   1.000
_cell.length_b   1.000
_cell.length_c   1.000
_cell.angle_alpha   90.00
_cell.angle_beta   90.00
_cell.angle_gamma   90.00
#
_symmetry.space_group_name_H-M   'P 1'
#
loop_
_entity.id
_entity.type
_entity.pdbx_description
1 polymer ?
#
loop_
_entity_poly.entity_id
_entity_poly.type
_entity_poly.pdbx_seq_one_letter_code
_entity_poly.pdbx_strand_id
1 'polypeptide(L)'
;MSARFADAFWPPADELAEAAERIRARLGDWPGGAAPWRLCVAVPDLPADGDVLIVSAGDRAAQARASAASRPAAPGAVAIEFDEQGAVLHTAGARYALDAAHPLGDDWIAALAAFLDCGFAPIDALVLALAWRDGDETRAADAWPVDAARFPRVAGLPAAPEPAFASCPAQLGLYPVVPGAEWVERVLDCGVRTVQLRVKGATPDTLRREIARAVAAGRRYPDARVFINDHWQIAAEAGAYGVHLGQEDLETADLAAIARAGLRLGLSSHGYYEMLRALHERPSYLALGPVYATATKAVAAPPQGLARITRYARFAGTQAPLVAIGGVGLDALPAVLATGVGSVAVVSAVTGATDYRAAIAALQQCFPGQFDNH
;
A
#
# COMPACT_ATOMS: atom_id res chain seq x y z
N MET A 1 -28.51 20.43 6.41
CA MET A 1 -27.76 19.23 6.84
C MET A 1 -27.88 18.19 5.76
N SER A 2 -26.77 17.72 5.20
CA SER A 2 -26.80 16.49 4.43
C SER A 2 -27.06 15.33 5.39
N ALA A 3 -27.86 14.35 4.97
CA ALA A 3 -28.16 13.15 5.76
C ALA A 3 -26.96 12.18 5.87
N ARG A 4 -25.79 12.50 5.29
CA ARG A 4 -24.68 11.55 5.09
C ARG A 4 -24.10 11.00 6.38
N PHE A 5 -23.93 11.83 7.41
CA PHE A 5 -23.31 11.44 8.68
C PHE A 5 -24.29 11.42 9.86
N ALA A 6 -25.59 11.63 9.63
CA ALA A 6 -26.60 11.72 10.69
C ALA A 6 -26.64 10.45 11.57
N ASP A 7 -26.46 9.28 10.95
CA ASP A 7 -26.44 7.98 11.64
C ASP A 7 -25.02 7.40 11.81
N ALA A 8 -23.97 8.17 11.46
CA ALA A 8 -22.59 7.70 11.50
C ALA A 8 -21.99 7.69 12.92
N PHE A 9 -22.64 8.31 13.90
CA PHE A 9 -22.15 8.46 15.27
C PHE A 9 -23.11 7.87 16.30
N TRP A 10 -22.54 7.23 17.33
CA TRP A 10 -23.27 6.70 18.47
C TRP A 10 -22.65 7.11 19.82
N PRO A 11 -23.43 7.70 20.75
CA PRO A 11 -24.75 8.30 20.51
C PRO A 11 -24.68 9.42 19.45
N PRO A 12 -25.83 9.89 18.93
CA PRO A 12 -25.84 10.99 17.96
C PRO A 12 -25.00 12.18 18.45
N ALA A 13 -24.15 12.69 17.56
CA ALA A 13 -23.19 13.74 17.86
C ALA A 13 -23.17 14.76 16.70
N ASP A 14 -24.08 15.73 16.77
CA ASP A 14 -24.33 16.68 15.66
C ASP A 14 -23.08 17.49 15.28
N GLU A 15 -22.31 17.95 16.27
CA GLU A 15 -21.08 18.73 16.01
C GLU A 15 -20.03 17.91 15.23
N LEU A 16 -19.84 16.64 15.59
CA LEU A 16 -18.94 15.73 14.89
C LEU A 16 -19.46 15.39 13.48
N ALA A 17 -20.77 15.20 13.33
CA ALA A 17 -21.38 14.93 12.04
C ALA A 17 -21.24 16.11 11.07
N GLU A 18 -21.45 17.34 11.57
CA GLU A 18 -21.24 18.55 10.78
C GLU A 18 -19.76 18.74 10.41
N ALA A 19 -18.83 18.49 11.33
CA ALA A 19 -17.40 18.53 11.05
C ALA A 19 -16.99 17.50 10.00
N ALA A 20 -17.48 16.25 10.11
CA ALA A 20 -17.21 15.20 9.14
C ALA A 20 -17.75 15.55 7.75
N GLU A 21 -18.93 16.17 7.66
CA GLU A 21 -19.49 16.66 6.41
C GLU A 21 -18.60 17.73 5.76
N ARG A 22 -18.14 18.72 6.55
CA ARG A 22 -17.22 19.77 6.07
C ARG A 22 -15.92 19.18 5.55
N ILE A 23 -15.30 18.27 6.31
CA ILE A 23 -14.05 17.62 5.91
C ILE A 23 -14.27 16.80 4.64
N ARG A 24 -15.29 15.93 4.62
CA ARG A 24 -15.58 15.03 3.51
C ARG A 24 -15.82 15.77 2.20
N ALA A 25 -16.46 16.94 2.23
CA ALA A 25 -16.68 17.78 1.06
C ALA A 25 -15.37 18.28 0.39
N ARG A 26 -14.22 18.19 1.09
CA ARG A 26 -12.91 18.65 0.62
C ARG A 26 -11.97 17.53 0.17
N LEU A 27 -12.38 16.27 0.30
CA LEU A 27 -11.56 15.09 -0.05
C LEU A 27 -11.77 14.58 -1.49
N GLY A 28 -12.60 15.28 -2.28
CA GLY A 28 -12.95 14.93 -3.65
C GLY A 28 -13.99 13.81 -3.76
N ASP A 29 -14.16 13.30 -4.97
CA ASP A 29 -15.14 12.25 -5.26
C ASP A 29 -14.57 10.85 -5.02
N TRP A 30 -15.39 10.01 -4.39
CA TRP A 30 -15.05 8.63 -4.07
C TRP A 30 -16.21 7.74 -4.48
N PRO A 31 -15.95 6.54 -5.03
CA PRO A 31 -17.00 5.58 -5.31
C PRO A 31 -17.79 5.30 -4.03
N GLY A 32 -19.12 5.14 -4.15
CA GLY A 32 -19.99 4.86 -3.01
C GLY A 32 -19.49 3.68 -2.19
N GLY A 33 -19.37 3.87 -0.87
CA GLY A 33 -18.76 2.90 0.05
C GLY A 33 -19.52 1.58 0.17
N ALA A 34 -18.79 0.54 0.57
CA ALA A 34 -19.35 -0.66 1.19
C ALA A 34 -19.96 -0.33 2.57
N ALA A 35 -20.47 -1.34 3.29
CA ALA A 35 -21.26 -1.21 4.52
C ALA A 35 -20.80 -0.06 5.44
N PRO A 36 -21.72 0.81 5.90
CA PRO A 36 -21.37 2.01 6.65
C PRO A 36 -20.74 1.65 8.00
N TRP A 37 -19.63 2.31 8.32
CA TRP A 37 -19.04 2.27 9.65
C TRP A 37 -19.80 3.22 10.59
N ARG A 38 -20.02 2.81 11.84
CA ARG A 38 -20.61 3.65 12.89
C ARG A 38 -19.57 3.92 13.97
N LEU A 39 -19.23 5.19 14.18
CA LEU A 39 -18.27 5.61 15.21
C LEU A 39 -18.99 5.72 16.55
N CYS A 40 -18.63 4.85 17.49
CA CYS A 40 -19.19 4.82 18.84
C CYS A 40 -18.28 5.62 19.78
N VAL A 41 -18.61 6.90 19.99
CA VAL A 41 -17.90 7.80 20.94
C VAL A 41 -18.25 7.51 22.40
N ALA A 42 -19.34 6.76 22.62
CA ALA A 42 -19.57 6.02 23.85
C ALA A 42 -19.78 4.54 23.52
N VAL A 43 -19.22 3.63 24.32
CA VAL A 43 -19.30 2.19 24.08
C VAL A 43 -20.76 1.73 24.26
N PRO A 44 -21.42 1.18 23.21
CA PRO A 44 -22.78 0.66 23.31
C PRO A 44 -22.83 -0.60 24.17
N ASP A 45 -24.01 -0.88 24.75
CA ASP A 45 -24.23 -2.12 25.51
C ASP A 45 -24.06 -3.37 24.65
N LEU A 46 -24.47 -3.28 23.38
CA LEU A 46 -24.35 -4.32 22.37
C LEU A 46 -23.72 -3.74 21.09
N PRO A 47 -22.40 -3.88 20.91
CA PRO A 47 -21.73 -3.54 19.67
C PRO A 47 -22.20 -4.42 18.52
N ALA A 48 -22.19 -3.86 17.31
CA ALA A 48 -22.53 -4.53 16.07
C ALA A 48 -21.33 -4.58 15.11
N ASP A 49 -21.39 -5.49 14.14
CA ASP A 49 -20.44 -5.48 13.03
C ASP A 49 -20.50 -4.12 12.29
N GLY A 50 -19.33 -3.53 12.01
CA GLY A 50 -19.24 -2.18 11.47
C GLY A 50 -19.14 -1.06 12.52
N ASP A 51 -19.17 -1.39 13.82
CA ASP A 51 -18.88 -0.41 14.88
C ASP A 51 -17.37 -0.14 14.99
N VAL A 52 -17.02 1.14 15.16
CA VAL A 52 -15.69 1.63 15.53
C VAL A 52 -15.80 2.27 16.91
N LEU A 53 -15.38 1.55 17.94
CA LEU A 53 -15.41 2.01 19.33
C LEU A 53 -14.26 2.98 19.59
N ILE A 54 -14.55 4.22 19.95
CA ILE A 54 -13.54 5.24 20.26
C ILE A 54 -13.36 5.32 21.77
N VAL A 55 -12.15 5.04 22.27
CA VAL A 55 -11.87 4.88 23.70
C VAL A 55 -10.63 5.69 24.09
N SER A 56 -10.77 6.56 25.08
CA SER A 56 -9.60 7.25 25.65
C SER A 56 -8.81 6.29 26.55
N ALA A 57 -7.48 6.29 26.45
CA ALA A 57 -6.61 5.43 27.26
C ALA A 57 -6.72 5.66 28.77
N GLY A 58 -7.25 6.81 29.20
CA GLY A 58 -7.53 7.13 30.60
C GLY A 58 -8.81 6.49 31.16
N ASP A 59 -9.72 6.03 30.30
CA ASP A 59 -11.01 5.46 30.70
C ASP A 59 -10.95 3.94 30.78
N ARG A 60 -10.50 3.44 31.95
CA ARG A 60 -10.41 2.00 32.23
C ARG A 60 -11.76 1.28 32.13
N ALA A 61 -12.88 1.96 32.39
CA ALA A 61 -14.19 1.34 32.29
C ALA A 61 -14.60 1.15 30.82
N ALA A 62 -14.37 2.16 29.97
CA ALA A 62 -14.58 2.05 28.53
C ALA A 62 -13.63 1.03 27.88
N GLN A 63 -12.35 0.99 28.27
CA GLN A 63 -11.39 -0.02 27.79
C GLN A 63 -11.83 -1.45 28.12
N ALA A 64 -12.27 -1.69 29.36
CA ALA A 64 -12.77 -3.00 29.77
C ALA A 64 -14.02 -3.40 28.98
N ARG A 65 -14.92 -2.45 28.70
CA ARG A 65 -16.13 -2.68 27.88
C ARG A 65 -15.78 -2.94 26.42
N ALA A 66 -14.89 -2.16 25.81
CA ALA A 66 -14.41 -2.38 24.45
C ALA A 66 -13.70 -3.73 24.29
N SER A 67 -12.88 -4.11 25.26
CA SER A 67 -12.25 -5.45 25.29
C SER A 67 -13.26 -6.59 25.44
N ALA A 68 -14.37 -6.37 26.15
CA ALA A 68 -15.45 -7.35 26.28
C ALA A 68 -16.35 -7.40 25.02
N ALA A 69 -16.51 -6.26 24.35
CA ALA A 69 -17.23 -6.07 23.09
C ALA A 69 -16.56 -6.79 21.91
N SER A 70 -15.23 -6.82 21.87
CA SER A 70 -14.42 -7.52 20.84
C SER A 70 -14.40 -9.06 20.98
N ARG A 71 -15.31 -9.64 21.79
CA ARG A 71 -15.54 -11.10 21.94
C ARG A 71 -16.50 -11.61 20.85
N PRO A 72 -16.73 -12.94 20.68
CA PRO A 72 -17.31 -13.55 19.46
C PRO A 72 -18.67 -13.04 18.94
N ALA A 73 -19.35 -12.14 19.65
CA ALA A 73 -20.67 -11.63 19.30
C ALA A 73 -20.67 -10.60 18.15
N ALA A 74 -19.55 -9.88 17.93
CA ALA A 74 -19.40 -8.88 16.84
C ALA A 74 -17.97 -8.91 16.26
N PRO A 75 -17.62 -9.95 15.47
CA PRO A 75 -16.26 -10.11 14.95
C PRO A 75 -15.82 -9.00 13.98
N GLY A 76 -16.76 -8.23 13.42
CA GLY A 76 -16.52 -7.10 12.53
C GLY A 76 -16.41 -5.75 13.24
N ALA A 77 -16.61 -5.69 14.56
CA ALA A 77 -16.37 -4.48 15.34
C ALA A 77 -14.88 -4.26 15.59
N VAL A 78 -14.46 -3.00 15.67
CA VAL A 78 -13.08 -2.61 15.98
C VAL A 78 -13.06 -1.57 17.10
N ALA A 79 -11.95 -1.48 17.83
CA ALA A 79 -11.77 -0.47 18.87
C ALA A 79 -10.50 0.35 18.62
N ILE A 80 -10.59 1.66 18.77
CA ILE A 80 -9.48 2.61 18.70
C ILE A 80 -9.27 3.16 20.09
N GLU A 81 -8.17 2.76 20.72
CA GLU A 81 -7.70 3.36 21.97
C GLU A 81 -6.74 4.51 21.64
N PHE A 82 -6.94 5.69 22.21
CA PHE A 82 -6.11 6.86 21.90
C PHE A 82 -5.69 7.65 23.14
N ASP A 83 -4.58 8.36 23.03
CA ASP A 83 -4.08 9.35 23.98
C ASP A 83 -3.43 10.53 23.25
N GLU A 84 -2.70 11.38 23.96
CA GLU A 84 -2.02 12.55 23.35
C GLU A 84 -0.86 12.16 22.42
N GLN A 85 -0.33 10.95 22.52
CA GLN A 85 0.87 10.48 21.81
C GLN A 85 0.54 9.60 20.60
N GLY A 86 -0.67 9.03 20.52
CA GLY A 86 -1.02 8.16 19.41
C GLY A 86 -2.35 7.45 19.57
N ALA A 87 -2.49 6.39 18.78
CA ALA A 87 -3.65 5.53 18.83
C ALA A 87 -3.29 4.07 18.53
N VAL A 88 -4.09 3.16 19.08
CA VAL A 88 -4.00 1.73 18.86
C VAL A 88 -5.34 1.23 18.34
N LEU A 89 -5.34 0.67 17.13
CA LEU A 89 -6.49 -0.04 16.59
C LEU A 89 -6.42 -1.52 16.99
N HIS A 90 -7.51 -1.99 17.57
CA HIS A 90 -7.76 -3.38 17.94
C HIS A 90 -8.83 -3.96 17.01
N THR A 91 -8.50 -5.09 16.40
CA THR A 91 -9.41 -5.89 15.57
C THR A 91 -9.45 -7.32 16.13
N ALA A 92 -10.37 -8.16 15.66
CA ALA A 92 -10.51 -9.54 16.15
C ALA A 92 -9.21 -10.38 16.04
N GLY A 93 -8.31 -10.07 15.10
CA GLY A 93 -7.09 -10.84 14.85
C GLY A 93 -5.78 -10.07 14.90
N ALA A 94 -5.82 -8.74 15.07
CA ALA A 94 -4.62 -7.91 14.98
C ALA A 94 -4.72 -6.64 15.83
N ARG A 95 -3.54 -6.15 16.24
CA ARG A 95 -3.34 -4.90 16.96
C ARG A 95 -2.39 -4.02 16.16
N TYR A 96 -2.79 -2.79 15.90
CA TYR A 96 -2.01 -1.83 15.11
C TYR A 96 -1.77 -0.58 15.96
N ALA A 97 -0.53 -0.38 16.40
CA ALA A 97 -0.15 0.77 17.22
C ALA A 97 0.53 1.84 16.35
N LEU A 98 0.09 3.09 16.52
CA LEU A 98 0.54 4.24 15.74
C LEU A 98 0.96 5.36 16.69
N ASP A 99 2.22 5.80 16.58
CA ASP A 99 2.73 6.98 17.27
C ASP A 99 2.42 8.20 16.42
N ALA A 100 1.62 9.13 16.94
CA ALA A 100 1.29 10.35 16.24
C ALA A 100 2.53 11.24 16.08
N ALA A 101 2.68 11.90 14.92
CA ALA A 101 3.77 12.84 14.70
C ALA A 101 3.57 14.16 15.45
N HIS A 102 2.33 14.49 15.79
CA HIS A 102 1.88 15.70 16.46
C HIS A 102 0.68 15.36 17.37
N PRO A 103 0.32 16.23 18.32
CA PRO A 103 -0.94 16.10 19.04
C PRO A 103 -2.12 15.92 18.07
N LEU A 104 -3.10 15.11 18.49
CA LEU A 104 -4.32 14.88 17.72
C LEU A 104 -5.06 16.21 17.53
N GLY A 105 -5.54 16.48 16.31
CA GLY A 105 -6.40 17.65 16.06
C GLY A 105 -7.76 17.45 16.71
N ASP A 106 -8.43 18.52 17.10
CA ASP A 106 -9.74 18.44 17.76
C ASP A 106 -10.77 17.69 16.90
N ASP A 107 -10.67 17.85 15.57
CA ASP A 107 -11.58 17.22 14.59
C ASP A 107 -11.11 15.82 14.11
N TRP A 108 -10.14 15.17 14.76
CA TRP A 108 -9.59 13.89 14.25
C TRP A 108 -10.64 12.77 14.15
N ILE A 109 -11.63 12.73 15.05
CA ILE A 109 -12.73 11.74 15.01
C ILE A 109 -13.65 12.03 13.81
N ALA A 110 -13.91 13.30 13.51
CA ALA A 110 -14.68 13.71 12.34
C ALA A 110 -13.90 13.41 11.03
N ALA A 111 -12.59 13.63 11.03
CA ALA A 111 -11.70 13.24 9.93
C ALA A 111 -11.72 11.72 9.70
N LEU A 112 -11.67 10.92 10.77
CA LEU A 112 -11.80 9.46 10.71
C LEU A 112 -13.10 9.05 10.01
N ALA A 113 -14.25 9.63 10.41
CA ALA A 113 -15.53 9.37 9.76
C ALA A 113 -15.51 9.73 8.27
N ALA A 114 -14.91 10.86 7.90
CA ALA A 114 -14.77 11.28 6.51
C ALA A 114 -13.92 10.31 5.67
N PHE A 115 -12.82 9.79 6.21
CA PHE A 115 -11.97 8.82 5.51
C PHE A 115 -12.61 7.41 5.43
N LEU A 116 -13.34 6.99 6.45
CA LEU A 116 -14.14 5.75 6.41
C LEU A 116 -15.21 5.84 5.31
N ASP A 117 -15.87 6.98 5.18
CA ASP A 117 -16.85 7.24 4.12
C ASP A 117 -16.23 7.33 2.72
N CYS A 118 -14.94 7.66 2.60
CA CYS A 118 -14.18 7.47 1.36
C CYS A 118 -13.90 5.99 1.02
N GLY A 119 -14.36 5.06 1.87
CA GLY A 119 -14.27 3.61 1.70
C GLY A 119 -12.95 3.00 2.17
N PHE A 120 -12.15 3.72 2.97
CA PHE A 120 -10.93 3.17 3.55
C PHE A 120 -11.26 2.19 4.69
N ALA A 121 -10.45 1.15 4.85
CA ALA A 121 -10.53 0.29 6.02
C ALA A 121 -10.15 1.08 7.29
N PRO A 122 -10.62 0.68 8.48
CA PRO A 122 -10.37 1.41 9.72
C PRO A 122 -8.91 1.76 9.99
N ILE A 123 -7.97 0.88 9.65
CA ILE A 123 -6.54 1.14 9.86
C ILE A 123 -5.99 2.26 8.97
N ASP A 124 -6.38 2.30 7.70
CA ASP A 124 -5.92 3.35 6.78
C ASP A 124 -6.63 4.68 7.04
N ALA A 125 -7.92 4.62 7.39
CA ALA A 125 -8.69 5.78 7.80
C ALA A 125 -8.10 6.40 9.09
N LEU A 126 -7.68 5.57 10.05
CA LEU A 126 -6.99 6.04 11.25
C LEU A 126 -5.65 6.69 10.91
N VAL A 127 -4.82 6.06 10.06
CA VAL A 127 -3.55 6.69 9.63
C VAL A 127 -3.77 8.08 9.03
N LEU A 128 -4.79 8.23 8.18
CA LEU A 128 -5.14 9.51 7.57
C LEU A 128 -5.71 10.51 8.58
N ALA A 129 -6.56 10.07 9.50
CA ALA A 129 -7.12 10.89 10.56
C ALA A 129 -6.03 11.41 11.51
N LEU A 130 -5.04 10.58 11.84
CA LEU A 130 -3.89 10.99 12.63
C LEU A 130 -2.98 11.97 11.91
N ALA A 131 -3.01 12.02 10.56
CA ALA A 131 -2.27 12.99 9.75
C ALA A 131 -3.02 14.32 9.54
N TRP A 132 -4.34 14.34 9.79
CA TRP A 132 -5.21 15.49 9.64
C TRP A 132 -4.88 16.60 10.65
N ARG A 133 -5.02 17.87 10.24
CA ARG A 133 -4.85 19.03 11.12
C ARG A 133 -6.05 19.95 11.00
N ASP A 134 -6.41 20.57 12.11
CA ASP A 134 -7.55 21.49 12.18
C ASP A 134 -7.37 22.64 11.17
N GLY A 135 -8.42 22.89 10.38
CA GLY A 135 -8.41 23.87 9.31
C GLY A 135 -7.84 23.38 7.97
N ASP A 136 -7.37 22.14 7.85
CA ASP A 136 -6.92 21.58 6.56
C ASP A 136 -8.03 21.62 5.49
N GLU A 137 -9.30 21.53 5.89
CA GLU A 137 -10.48 21.66 5.05
C GLU A 137 -10.65 23.05 4.41
N THR A 138 -10.05 24.09 5.00
CA THR A 138 -10.11 25.48 4.50
C THR A 138 -9.10 25.77 3.40
N ARG A 139 -8.19 24.83 3.10
CA ARG A 139 -7.17 25.00 2.08
C ARG A 139 -7.76 25.13 0.68
N ALA A 140 -7.12 25.96 -0.15
CA ALA A 140 -7.54 26.21 -1.53
C ALA A 140 -7.36 24.98 -2.43
N ALA A 141 -6.31 24.19 -2.20
CA ALA A 141 -6.11 22.91 -2.84
C ALA A 141 -6.94 21.81 -2.17
N ASP A 142 -7.01 20.65 -2.81
CA ASP A 142 -7.52 19.43 -2.21
C ASP A 142 -6.89 19.17 -0.83
N ALA A 143 -7.73 18.98 0.19
CA ALA A 143 -7.32 18.88 1.59
C ALA A 143 -6.68 17.54 1.96
N TRP A 144 -6.53 16.62 1.00
CA TRP A 144 -5.95 15.31 1.24
C TRP A 144 -4.55 15.37 1.90
N PRO A 145 -4.31 14.64 3.02
CA PRO A 145 -3.00 14.59 3.65
C PRO A 145 -1.93 13.99 2.73
N VAL A 146 -0.84 14.74 2.52
CA VAL A 146 0.30 14.31 1.68
C VAL A 146 1.66 14.62 2.31
N ASP A 147 1.69 15.47 3.33
CA ASP A 147 2.91 15.86 4.03
C ASP A 147 3.36 14.74 4.97
N ALA A 148 4.41 14.02 4.58
CA ALA A 148 4.94 12.88 5.31
C ALA A 148 5.34 13.19 6.76
N ALA A 149 5.68 14.45 7.08
CA ALA A 149 6.01 14.85 8.45
C ALA A 149 4.81 14.76 9.40
N ARG A 150 3.58 14.78 8.87
CA ARG A 150 2.35 14.74 9.67
C ARG A 150 1.84 13.34 9.90
N PHE A 151 2.24 12.38 9.08
CA PHE A 151 1.78 11.00 9.18
C PHE A 151 2.33 10.34 10.44
N PRO A 152 1.55 9.46 11.09
CA PRO A 152 2.04 8.72 12.25
C PRO A 152 3.18 7.77 11.85
N ARG A 153 3.92 7.29 12.85
CA ARG A 153 4.84 6.16 12.71
C ARG A 153 4.18 4.89 13.22
N VAL A 154 4.53 3.75 12.64
CA VAL A 154 4.08 2.46 13.16
C VAL A 154 4.94 2.11 14.37
N ALA A 155 4.29 1.97 15.52
CA ALA A 155 4.97 1.74 16.78
C ALA A 155 5.50 0.30 16.88
N GLY A 156 6.66 0.15 17.55
CA GLY A 156 7.25 -1.16 17.83
C GLY A 156 7.89 -1.87 16.63
N LEU A 157 8.07 -1.18 15.49
CA LEU A 157 8.90 -1.71 14.41
C LEU A 157 10.37 -1.85 14.87
N PRO A 158 11.10 -2.88 14.39
CA PRO A 158 12.54 -2.97 14.61
C PRO A 158 13.26 -1.77 13.99
N ALA A 159 14.52 -1.55 14.36
CA ALA A 159 15.33 -0.54 13.68
C ALA A 159 15.41 -0.84 12.18
N ALA A 160 15.27 0.20 11.35
CA ALA A 160 15.40 0.08 9.90
C ALA A 160 16.76 -0.56 9.54
N PRO A 161 16.84 -1.39 8.48
CA PRO A 161 18.03 -2.15 8.14
C PRO A 161 19.20 -1.22 7.83
N GLU A 162 20.38 -1.52 8.38
CA GLU A 162 21.63 -0.82 8.08
C GLU A 162 22.61 -1.76 7.34
N PRO A 163 23.15 -1.37 6.17
CA PRO A 163 22.92 -0.10 5.48
C PRO A 163 21.51 0.00 4.89
N ALA A 164 21.07 1.20 4.49
CA ALA A 164 19.88 1.38 3.66
C ALA A 164 19.99 0.57 2.36
N PHE A 165 18.85 0.15 1.80
CA PHE A 165 18.84 -0.53 0.51
C PHE A 165 19.38 0.37 -0.61
N ALA A 166 20.08 -0.23 -1.57
CA ALA A 166 20.56 0.48 -2.75
C ALA A 166 19.40 1.16 -3.49
N SER A 167 19.60 2.37 -4.01
CA SER A 167 18.58 3.06 -4.78
C SER A 167 18.37 2.42 -6.17
N CYS A 168 17.17 2.60 -6.72
CA CYS A 168 16.88 2.30 -8.13
C CYS A 168 16.45 3.58 -8.86
N PRO A 169 16.43 3.59 -10.20
CA PRO A 169 15.93 4.75 -10.95
C PRO A 169 14.50 5.11 -10.53
N ALA A 170 14.19 6.41 -10.50
CA ALA A 170 12.85 6.90 -10.17
C ALA A 170 11.75 6.33 -11.08
N GLN A 171 12.12 5.97 -12.31
CA GLN A 171 11.24 5.31 -13.26
C GLN A 171 11.86 3.99 -13.71
N LEU A 172 11.24 2.89 -13.31
CA LEU A 172 11.58 1.53 -13.75
C LEU A 172 10.88 1.17 -15.06
N GLY A 173 9.88 1.96 -15.48
CA GLY A 173 9.17 1.81 -16.75
C GLY A 173 8.21 0.63 -16.78
N LEU A 174 8.15 -0.04 -17.94
CA LEU A 174 7.41 -1.29 -18.09
C LEU A 174 8.12 -2.39 -17.28
N TYR A 175 7.37 -3.01 -16.37
CA TYR A 175 7.90 -3.99 -15.43
C TYR A 175 7.15 -5.35 -15.49
N PRO A 176 7.42 -6.22 -16.47
CA PRO A 176 6.79 -7.53 -16.54
C PRO A 176 7.18 -8.43 -15.36
N VAL A 177 6.19 -9.08 -14.75
CA VAL A 177 6.39 -10.17 -13.78
C VAL A 177 6.13 -11.49 -14.51
N VAL A 178 7.13 -12.38 -14.55
CA VAL A 178 7.14 -13.53 -15.45
C VAL A 178 7.43 -14.86 -14.73
N PRO A 179 6.91 -16.00 -15.22
CA PRO A 179 6.89 -17.25 -14.45
C PRO A 179 8.19 -18.07 -14.51
N GLY A 180 9.16 -17.70 -15.35
CA GLY A 180 10.38 -18.48 -15.58
C GLY A 180 11.47 -17.66 -16.26
N ALA A 181 12.71 -18.16 -16.18
CA ALA A 181 13.91 -17.51 -16.69
C ALA A 181 13.89 -17.39 -18.22
N GLU A 182 13.26 -18.32 -18.92
CA GLU A 182 13.04 -18.20 -20.37
C GLU A 182 12.22 -16.94 -20.71
N TRP A 183 11.20 -16.61 -19.91
CA TRP A 183 10.46 -15.38 -20.11
C TRP A 183 11.28 -14.14 -19.78
N VAL A 184 12.16 -14.22 -18.77
CA VAL A 184 13.12 -13.13 -18.49
C VAL A 184 13.97 -12.86 -19.72
N GLU A 185 14.50 -13.89 -20.38
CA GLU A 185 15.24 -13.75 -21.64
C GLU A 185 14.37 -13.10 -22.73
N ARG A 186 13.15 -13.62 -22.96
CA ARG A 186 12.23 -13.10 -23.99
C ARG A 186 11.91 -11.62 -23.83
N VAL A 187 11.60 -11.16 -22.62
CA VAL A 187 11.24 -9.74 -22.40
C VAL A 187 12.45 -8.83 -22.52
N LEU A 188 13.63 -9.26 -22.04
CA LEU A 188 14.88 -8.51 -22.18
C LEU A 188 15.28 -8.36 -23.65
N ASP A 189 15.09 -9.42 -24.46
CA ASP A 189 15.33 -9.42 -25.91
C ASP A 189 14.35 -8.49 -26.67
N CYS A 190 13.22 -8.12 -26.06
CA CYS A 190 12.29 -7.11 -26.58
C CYS A 190 12.63 -5.69 -26.12
N GLY A 191 13.78 -5.49 -25.44
CA GLY A 191 14.22 -4.16 -24.99
C GLY A 191 13.66 -3.72 -23.64
N VAL A 192 12.87 -4.57 -22.96
CA VAL A 192 12.47 -4.30 -21.57
C VAL A 192 13.72 -4.32 -20.69
N ARG A 193 13.80 -3.40 -19.73
CA ARG A 193 14.96 -3.27 -18.82
C ARG A 193 14.63 -3.50 -17.35
N THR A 194 13.37 -3.68 -16.99
CA THR A 194 12.96 -4.07 -15.63
C THR A 194 12.06 -5.29 -15.72
N VAL A 195 12.42 -6.38 -15.03
CA VAL A 195 11.67 -7.64 -15.07
C VAL A 195 11.76 -8.36 -13.73
N GLN A 196 10.67 -9.01 -13.33
CA GLN A 196 10.63 -9.81 -12.10
C GLN A 196 10.42 -11.27 -12.45
N LEU A 197 11.30 -12.14 -11.94
CA LEU A 197 11.10 -13.58 -11.96
C LEU A 197 10.22 -13.99 -10.77
N ARG A 198 9.09 -14.64 -11.05
CA ARG A 198 8.17 -15.20 -10.05
C ARG A 198 7.82 -16.64 -10.39
N VAL A 199 8.65 -17.57 -9.93
CA VAL A 199 8.44 -19.02 -10.07
C VAL A 199 7.51 -19.50 -8.96
N LYS A 200 6.44 -20.22 -9.30
CA LYS A 200 5.52 -20.82 -8.31
C LYS A 200 5.73 -22.33 -8.21
N GLY A 201 5.70 -22.87 -7.00
CA GLY A 201 5.65 -24.33 -6.76
C GLY A 201 6.86 -25.13 -7.26
N ALA A 202 8.02 -24.49 -7.45
CA ALA A 202 9.24 -25.17 -7.87
C ALA A 202 9.96 -25.84 -6.69
N THR A 203 10.64 -26.95 -6.97
CA THR A 203 11.58 -27.54 -6.00
C THR A 203 12.77 -26.60 -5.79
N PRO A 204 13.45 -26.63 -4.63
CA PRO A 204 14.58 -25.75 -4.34
C PRO A 204 15.66 -25.75 -5.43
N ASP A 205 16.01 -26.92 -5.98
CA ASP A 205 17.03 -27.01 -7.02
C ASP A 205 16.58 -26.43 -8.36
N THR A 206 15.30 -26.61 -8.70
CA THR A 206 14.72 -25.99 -9.91
C THR A 206 14.69 -24.48 -9.77
N LEU A 207 14.26 -23.99 -8.61
CA LEU A 207 14.23 -22.57 -8.30
C LEU A 207 15.62 -21.93 -8.38
N ARG A 208 16.66 -22.57 -7.83
CA ARG A 208 18.05 -22.10 -7.95
C ARG A 208 18.50 -22.00 -9.40
N ARG A 209 18.20 -23.00 -10.23
CA ARG A 209 18.53 -22.98 -11.67
C ARG A 209 17.82 -21.85 -12.42
N GLU A 210 16.52 -21.67 -12.16
CA GLU A 210 15.73 -20.59 -12.76
C GLU A 210 16.28 -19.21 -12.36
N ILE A 211 16.55 -18.99 -11.07
CA ILE A 211 17.12 -17.72 -10.59
C ILE A 211 18.49 -17.47 -11.21
N ALA A 212 19.40 -18.45 -11.18
CA ALA A 212 20.72 -18.32 -11.77
C ALA A 212 20.67 -17.99 -13.27
N ARG A 213 19.79 -18.66 -14.02
CA ARG A 213 19.56 -18.38 -15.45
C ARG A 213 19.01 -16.98 -15.69
N ALA A 214 18.03 -16.53 -14.90
CA ALA A 214 17.46 -15.19 -15.02
C ALA A 214 18.50 -14.09 -14.72
N VAL A 215 19.33 -14.28 -13.69
CA VAL A 215 20.42 -13.35 -13.35
C VAL A 215 21.45 -13.31 -14.48
N ALA A 216 21.86 -14.47 -15.01
CA ALA A 216 22.75 -14.54 -16.15
C ALA A 216 22.16 -13.85 -17.39
N ALA A 217 20.86 -14.01 -17.63
CA ALA A 217 20.15 -13.33 -18.72
C ALA A 217 20.20 -11.81 -18.57
N GLY A 218 20.03 -11.29 -17.35
CA GLY A 218 20.14 -9.87 -17.03
C GLY A 218 21.54 -9.31 -17.31
N ARG A 219 22.61 -10.04 -16.94
CA ARG A 219 24.01 -9.61 -17.17
C ARG A 219 24.38 -9.40 -18.64
N ARG A 220 23.59 -9.92 -19.58
CA ARG A 220 23.78 -9.68 -21.02
C ARG A 220 23.43 -8.25 -21.44
N TYR A 221 22.72 -7.50 -20.58
CA TYR A 221 22.21 -6.16 -20.87
C TYR A 221 22.64 -5.18 -19.76
N PRO A 222 23.42 -4.12 -20.07
CA PRO A 222 23.98 -3.22 -19.05
C PRO A 222 22.95 -2.60 -18.08
N ASP A 223 21.75 -2.28 -18.58
CA ASP A 223 20.70 -1.61 -17.80
C ASP A 223 19.59 -2.54 -17.32
N ALA A 224 19.77 -3.87 -17.45
CA ALA A 224 18.73 -4.81 -17.04
C ALA A 224 18.67 -4.94 -15.50
N ARG A 225 17.43 -4.88 -15.01
CA ARG A 225 17.05 -4.94 -13.60
C ARG A 225 16.20 -6.18 -13.40
N VAL A 226 16.86 -7.28 -13.04
CA VAL A 226 16.20 -8.57 -12.79
C VAL A 226 15.94 -8.71 -11.30
N PHE A 227 14.67 -8.55 -10.91
CA PHE A 227 14.20 -8.76 -9.55
C PHE A 227 13.75 -10.20 -9.34
N ILE A 228 14.03 -10.76 -8.16
CA ILE A 228 13.56 -12.10 -7.77
C ILE A 228 12.46 -11.96 -6.73
N ASN A 229 11.31 -12.58 -6.97
CA ASN A 229 10.18 -12.58 -6.03
C ASN A 229 10.45 -13.52 -4.85
N ASP A 230 10.28 -13.03 -3.62
CA ASP A 230 10.29 -13.69 -2.30
C ASP A 230 11.63 -14.36 -1.87
N HIS A 231 12.30 -15.07 -2.78
CA HIS A 231 13.43 -15.97 -2.47
C HIS A 231 14.78 -15.26 -2.31
N TRP A 232 14.87 -14.38 -1.30
CA TRP A 232 16.00 -13.47 -1.16
C TRP A 232 17.35 -14.14 -0.89
N GLN A 233 17.40 -15.27 -0.18
CA GLN A 233 18.67 -15.97 0.07
C GLN A 233 19.29 -16.45 -1.25
N ILE A 234 18.49 -17.11 -2.09
CA ILE A 234 18.94 -17.62 -3.40
C ILE A 234 19.29 -16.46 -4.33
N ALA A 235 18.53 -15.35 -4.27
CA ALA A 235 18.81 -14.15 -5.05
C ALA A 235 20.16 -13.51 -4.65
N ALA A 236 20.47 -13.47 -3.35
CA ALA A 236 21.74 -12.98 -2.83
C ALA A 236 22.91 -13.88 -3.27
N GLU A 237 22.77 -15.20 -3.11
CA GLU A 237 23.76 -16.19 -3.56
C GLU A 237 24.05 -16.08 -5.07
N ALA A 238 23.02 -15.85 -5.88
CA ALA A 238 23.14 -15.70 -7.33
C ALA A 238 23.70 -14.32 -7.76
N GLY A 239 23.76 -13.34 -6.86
CA GLY A 239 24.12 -11.95 -7.17
C GLY A 239 23.09 -11.29 -8.09
N ALA A 240 21.80 -11.39 -7.74
CA ALA A 240 20.71 -10.73 -8.44
C ALA A 240 20.78 -9.20 -8.30
N TYR A 241 20.03 -8.47 -9.14
CA TYR A 241 19.94 -7.01 -9.03
C TYR A 241 19.15 -6.57 -7.80
N GLY A 242 18.10 -7.33 -7.46
CA GLY A 242 17.27 -7.07 -6.31
C GLY A 242 16.22 -8.15 -6.08
N VAL A 243 15.43 -7.96 -5.03
CA VAL A 243 14.32 -8.80 -4.63
C VAL A 243 13.04 -7.98 -4.50
N HIS A 244 11.91 -8.65 -4.63
CA HIS A 244 10.60 -8.08 -4.32
C HIS A 244 9.92 -8.95 -3.27
N LEU A 245 9.44 -8.34 -2.19
CA LEU A 245 8.81 -9.02 -1.07
C LEU A 245 7.37 -8.49 -0.84
N GLY A 246 6.49 -9.37 -0.37
CA GLY A 246 5.19 -9.01 0.16
C GLY A 246 5.24 -8.56 1.64
N GLN A 247 4.10 -8.17 2.18
CA GLN A 247 3.98 -7.76 3.59
C GLN A 247 4.20 -8.92 4.57
N GLU A 248 3.81 -10.14 4.21
CA GLU A 248 4.01 -11.35 5.02
C GLU A 248 5.49 -11.72 5.08
N ASP A 249 6.22 -11.55 3.96
CA ASP A 249 7.65 -11.85 3.89
C ASP A 249 8.49 -10.90 4.77
N LEU A 250 8.02 -9.67 5.01
CA LEU A 250 8.68 -8.71 5.90
C LEU A 250 8.78 -9.21 7.35
N GLU A 251 7.89 -10.11 7.77
CA GLU A 251 7.89 -10.63 9.15
C GLU A 251 9.01 -11.65 9.39
N THR A 252 9.54 -12.25 8.31
CA THR A 252 10.49 -13.37 8.42
C THR A 252 11.83 -13.11 7.72
N ALA A 253 11.90 -12.15 6.80
CA ALA A 253 13.11 -11.81 6.08
C ALA A 253 14.14 -11.06 6.95
N ASP A 254 15.41 -11.43 6.86
CA ASP A 254 16.52 -10.64 7.42
C ASP A 254 16.86 -9.50 6.46
N LEU A 255 16.13 -8.39 6.59
CA LEU A 255 16.28 -7.22 5.73
C LEU A 255 17.70 -6.62 5.78
N ALA A 256 18.37 -6.70 6.94
CA ALA A 256 19.73 -6.22 7.08
C ALA A 256 20.73 -7.11 6.31
N ALA A 257 20.52 -8.43 6.27
CA ALA A 257 21.30 -9.33 5.42
C ALA A 257 21.06 -9.07 3.93
N ILE A 258 19.81 -8.84 3.52
CA ILE A 258 19.49 -8.49 2.12
C ILE A 258 20.21 -7.19 1.73
N ALA A 259 20.18 -6.16 2.58
CA ALA A 259 20.84 -4.89 2.32
C ALA A 259 22.37 -5.03 2.25
N ARG A 260 22.99 -5.79 3.17
CA ARG A 260 24.44 -6.08 3.16
C ARG A 260 24.88 -6.88 1.92
N ALA A 261 24.00 -7.70 1.35
CA ALA A 261 24.26 -8.38 0.08
C ALA A 261 24.25 -7.43 -1.13
N GLY A 262 23.92 -6.15 -0.95
CA GLY A 262 23.89 -5.15 -2.01
C GLY A 262 22.65 -5.24 -2.90
N LEU A 263 21.65 -6.03 -2.50
CA LEU A 263 20.40 -6.18 -3.23
C LEU A 263 19.53 -4.92 -3.09
N ARG A 264 18.78 -4.62 -4.14
CA ARG A 264 17.65 -3.69 -4.08
C ARG A 264 16.41 -4.37 -3.55
N LEU A 265 15.56 -3.64 -2.85
CA LEU A 265 14.31 -4.15 -2.29
C LEU A 265 13.10 -3.42 -2.88
N GLY A 266 12.19 -4.18 -3.48
CA GLY A 266 10.83 -3.73 -3.75
C GLY A 266 9.86 -4.27 -2.71
N LEU A 267 8.93 -3.43 -2.23
CA LEU A 267 7.90 -3.86 -1.28
C LEU A 267 6.50 -3.58 -1.83
N SER A 268 5.60 -4.56 -1.71
CA SER A 268 4.18 -4.37 -1.99
C SER A 268 3.47 -3.62 -0.86
N SER A 269 2.57 -2.71 -1.20
CA SER A 269 1.68 -2.00 -0.28
C SER A 269 0.28 -1.82 -0.87
N HIS A 270 -0.73 -1.98 -0.02
CA HIS A 270 -2.16 -1.96 -0.38
C HIS A 270 -2.96 -0.90 0.41
N GLY A 271 -2.28 -0.05 1.18
CA GLY A 271 -2.89 0.94 2.06
C GLY A 271 -1.85 1.85 2.70
N TYR A 272 -2.30 2.90 3.38
CA TYR A 272 -1.43 3.85 4.07
C TYR A 272 -0.63 3.18 5.19
N TYR A 273 -1.25 2.31 5.97
CA TYR A 273 -0.54 1.61 7.04
C TYR A 273 0.61 0.75 6.51
N GLU A 274 0.36 -0.04 5.47
CA GLU A 274 1.40 -0.84 4.84
C GLU A 274 2.49 0.01 4.16
N MET A 275 2.12 1.16 3.59
CA MET A 275 3.11 2.11 3.06
C MET A 275 4.01 2.65 4.17
N LEU A 276 3.47 3.03 5.33
CA LEU A 276 4.28 3.49 6.46
C LEU A 276 5.24 2.42 6.97
N ARG A 277 4.77 1.17 7.10
CA ARG A 277 5.62 0.02 7.42
C ARG A 277 6.73 -0.17 6.40
N ALA A 278 6.37 -0.19 5.11
CA ALA A 278 7.32 -0.43 4.04
C ALA A 278 8.36 0.70 3.95
N LEU A 279 7.95 1.96 4.08
CA LEU A 279 8.84 3.13 4.00
C LEU A 279 9.85 3.20 5.15
N HIS A 280 9.47 2.72 6.34
CA HIS A 280 10.39 2.57 7.46
C HIS A 280 11.62 1.73 7.10
N GLU A 281 11.43 0.70 6.26
CA GLU A 281 12.52 -0.17 5.79
C GLU A 281 13.43 0.47 4.72
N ARG A 282 13.12 1.69 4.27
CA ARG A 282 13.84 2.43 3.22
C ARG A 282 14.06 1.60 1.93
N PRO A 283 12.98 1.10 1.29
CA PRO A 283 13.07 0.23 0.14
C PRO A 283 13.56 1.00 -1.09
N SER A 284 14.06 0.26 -2.08
CA SER A 284 14.46 0.82 -3.37
C SER A 284 13.27 1.33 -4.19
N TYR A 285 12.09 0.72 -4.04
CA TYR A 285 10.81 1.18 -4.60
C TYR A 285 9.62 0.58 -3.83
N LEU A 286 8.44 1.20 -3.98
CA LEU A 286 7.17 0.67 -3.51
C LEU A 286 6.28 0.24 -4.68
N ALA A 287 5.62 -0.91 -4.53
CA ALA A 287 4.59 -1.37 -5.45
C ALA A 287 3.21 -1.13 -4.84
N LEU A 288 2.35 -0.42 -5.57
CA LEU A 288 1.00 -0.05 -5.15
C LEU A 288 -0.03 -0.88 -5.93
N GLY A 289 -0.90 -1.59 -5.21
CA GLY A 289 -1.92 -2.40 -5.88
C GLY A 289 -2.87 -3.15 -4.95
N PRO A 290 -3.68 -4.08 -5.49
CA PRO A 290 -3.92 -4.21 -6.92
C PRO A 290 -4.71 -3.00 -7.45
N VAL A 291 -4.32 -2.40 -8.58
CA VAL A 291 -5.07 -1.26 -9.16
C VAL A 291 -6.49 -1.69 -9.56
N TYR A 292 -6.59 -2.80 -10.28
CA TYR A 292 -7.85 -3.41 -10.72
C TYR A 292 -7.94 -4.87 -10.26
N ALA A 293 -9.12 -5.47 -10.37
CA ALA A 293 -9.31 -6.90 -10.10
C ALA A 293 -8.36 -7.76 -10.93
N THR A 294 -7.78 -8.80 -10.33
CA THR A 294 -6.80 -9.67 -10.97
C THR A 294 -6.97 -11.12 -10.53
N ALA A 295 -6.77 -12.06 -11.45
CA ALA A 295 -6.75 -13.50 -11.18
C ALA A 295 -5.33 -14.05 -10.95
N THR A 296 -4.28 -13.22 -11.07
CA THR A 296 -2.87 -13.68 -11.09
C THR A 296 -2.31 -14.07 -9.71
N LYS A 297 -2.86 -13.48 -8.65
CA LYS A 297 -2.55 -13.76 -7.24
C LYS A 297 -3.86 -13.62 -6.47
N ALA A 298 -4.12 -14.54 -5.54
CA ALA A 298 -5.10 -14.30 -4.49
C ALA A 298 -4.56 -13.18 -3.61
N VAL A 299 -4.96 -11.94 -3.87
CA VAL A 299 -4.63 -10.80 -3.03
C VAL A 299 -5.85 -10.57 -2.14
N ALA A 300 -5.64 -10.52 -0.82
CA ALA A 300 -6.72 -10.28 0.13
C ALA A 300 -7.28 -8.85 0.02
N ALA A 301 -6.44 -7.90 -0.40
CA ALA A 301 -6.85 -6.51 -0.59
C ALA A 301 -7.76 -6.33 -1.81
N PRO A 302 -8.86 -5.56 -1.69
CA PRO A 302 -9.72 -5.23 -2.81
C PRO A 302 -8.99 -4.33 -3.83
N PRO A 303 -9.48 -4.26 -5.08
CA PRO A 303 -8.97 -3.30 -6.07
C PRO A 303 -8.99 -1.87 -5.53
N GLN A 304 -7.88 -1.15 -5.70
CA GLN A 304 -7.72 0.20 -5.17
C GLN A 304 -8.35 1.27 -6.07
N GLY A 305 -8.37 1.02 -7.39
CA GLY A 305 -8.82 1.98 -8.39
C GLY A 305 -7.89 3.20 -8.51
N LEU A 306 -8.13 4.01 -9.55
CA LEU A 306 -7.27 5.17 -9.86
C LEU A 306 -7.29 6.23 -8.76
N ALA A 307 -8.46 6.48 -8.13
CA ALA A 307 -8.60 7.50 -7.09
C ALA A 307 -7.62 7.25 -5.93
N ARG A 308 -7.56 6.03 -5.38
CA ARG A 308 -6.61 5.68 -4.32
C ARG A 308 -5.17 5.71 -4.81
N ILE A 309 -4.88 5.17 -5.99
CA ILE A 309 -3.51 5.17 -6.52
C ILE A 309 -2.98 6.60 -6.69
N THR A 310 -3.81 7.55 -7.15
CA THR A 310 -3.44 8.97 -7.20
C THR A 310 -3.12 9.53 -5.80
N ARG A 311 -3.91 9.19 -4.77
CA ARG A 311 -3.64 9.62 -3.38
C ARG A 311 -2.36 9.02 -2.82
N TYR A 312 -2.16 7.72 -3.05
CA TYR A 312 -0.95 7.01 -2.64
C TYR A 312 0.28 7.59 -3.34
N ALA A 313 0.20 7.87 -4.63
CA ALA A 313 1.30 8.43 -5.39
C ALA A 313 1.69 9.83 -4.91
N ARG A 314 0.71 10.70 -4.59
CA ARG A 314 0.97 12.03 -4.03
C ARG A 314 1.70 11.99 -2.68
N PHE A 315 1.41 10.99 -1.85
CA PHE A 315 2.07 10.79 -0.57
C PHE A 315 3.45 10.12 -0.75
N ALA A 316 3.46 8.87 -1.22
CA ALA A 316 4.64 8.01 -1.24
C ALA A 316 5.66 8.41 -2.32
N GLY A 317 5.24 9.13 -3.36
CA GLY A 317 6.12 9.53 -4.48
C GLY A 317 7.21 10.52 -4.09
N THR A 318 7.07 11.19 -2.94
CA THR A 318 8.13 12.03 -2.37
C THR A 318 9.16 11.24 -1.56
N GLN A 319 8.92 9.94 -1.35
CA GLN A 319 9.68 9.10 -0.42
C GLN A 319 10.36 7.93 -1.12
N ALA A 320 9.75 7.34 -2.16
CA ALA A 320 10.33 6.25 -2.93
C ALA A 320 9.83 6.24 -4.39
N PRO A 321 10.60 5.66 -5.33
CA PRO A 321 10.09 5.30 -6.65
C PRO A 321 8.85 4.40 -6.55
N LEU A 322 7.88 4.59 -7.43
CA LEU A 322 6.59 3.90 -7.38
C LEU A 322 6.36 3.02 -8.60
N VAL A 323 5.79 1.84 -8.35
CA VAL A 323 5.32 0.88 -9.35
C VAL A 323 3.85 0.60 -9.09
N ALA A 324 2.95 0.88 -10.04
CA ALA A 324 1.58 0.36 -9.93
C ALA A 324 1.50 -1.08 -10.43
N ILE A 325 0.69 -1.93 -9.79
CA ILE A 325 0.50 -3.33 -10.18
C ILE A 325 -0.94 -3.79 -9.95
N GLY A 326 -1.40 -4.77 -10.74
CA GLY A 326 -2.65 -5.50 -10.50
C GLY A 326 -3.74 -5.15 -11.50
N GLY A 327 -4.02 -6.09 -12.40
CA GLY A 327 -5.09 -5.97 -13.40
C GLY A 327 -4.86 -4.89 -14.47
N VAL A 328 -3.64 -4.37 -14.60
CA VAL A 328 -3.31 -3.35 -15.59
C VAL A 328 -2.98 -4.00 -16.94
N GLY A 329 -3.77 -3.67 -17.95
CA GLY A 329 -3.51 -3.97 -19.37
C GLY A 329 -3.20 -2.71 -20.17
N LEU A 330 -3.05 -2.87 -21.49
CA LEU A 330 -2.68 -1.77 -22.40
C LEU A 330 -3.64 -0.58 -22.29
N ASP A 331 -4.95 -0.83 -22.35
CA ASP A 331 -5.97 0.22 -22.36
C ASP A 331 -6.01 1.05 -21.06
N ALA A 332 -5.66 0.42 -19.93
CA ALA A 332 -5.66 1.06 -18.62
C ALA A 332 -4.34 1.78 -18.30
N LEU A 333 -3.25 1.44 -19.01
CA LEU A 333 -1.89 1.88 -18.69
C LEU A 333 -1.75 3.42 -18.70
N PRO A 334 -2.26 4.18 -19.69
CA PRO A 334 -2.13 5.65 -19.67
C PRO A 334 -2.80 6.30 -18.45
N ALA A 335 -3.98 5.82 -18.06
CA ALA A 335 -4.70 6.34 -16.91
C ALA A 335 -3.98 6.02 -15.58
N VAL A 336 -3.32 4.86 -15.51
CA VAL A 336 -2.47 4.51 -14.36
C VAL A 336 -1.25 5.41 -14.30
N LEU A 337 -0.55 5.64 -15.41
CA LEU A 337 0.61 6.55 -15.45
C LEU A 337 0.22 7.99 -15.05
N ALA A 338 -0.96 8.46 -15.46
CA ALA A 338 -1.48 9.78 -15.08
C ALA A 338 -1.72 9.96 -13.57
N THR A 339 -1.71 8.89 -12.78
CA THR A 339 -1.77 8.98 -11.31
C THR A 339 -0.49 9.53 -10.68
N GLY A 340 0.63 9.56 -11.43
CA GLY A 340 1.94 10.00 -10.97
C GLY A 340 2.90 8.87 -10.61
N VAL A 341 2.50 7.61 -10.77
CA VAL A 341 3.44 6.48 -10.66
C VAL A 341 4.43 6.49 -11.83
N GLY A 342 5.71 6.28 -11.55
CA GLY A 342 6.77 6.31 -12.57
C GLY A 342 6.91 5.00 -13.36
N SER A 343 6.25 3.93 -12.92
CA SER A 343 6.43 2.59 -13.46
C SER A 343 5.14 1.77 -13.30
N VAL A 344 4.95 0.77 -14.17
CA VAL A 344 3.80 -0.14 -14.08
C VAL A 344 4.24 -1.57 -14.32
N ALA A 345 3.89 -2.43 -13.36
CA ALA A 345 4.10 -3.86 -13.46
C ALA A 345 2.87 -4.59 -14.03
N VAL A 346 3.14 -5.50 -14.95
CA VAL A 346 2.13 -6.26 -15.69
C VAL A 346 2.45 -7.74 -15.68
N VAL A 347 1.42 -8.59 -15.76
CA VAL A 347 1.59 -10.05 -15.82
C VAL A 347 0.92 -10.62 -17.06
N SER A 348 -0.39 -10.82 -17.01
CA SER A 348 -1.17 -11.43 -18.10
C SER A 348 -1.16 -10.61 -19.38
N ALA A 349 -0.98 -9.29 -19.31
CA ALA A 349 -0.85 -8.43 -20.49
C ALA A 349 0.37 -8.79 -21.36
N VAL A 350 1.37 -9.48 -20.80
CA VAL A 350 2.54 -9.98 -21.53
C VAL A 350 2.48 -11.50 -21.65
N THR A 351 2.35 -12.22 -20.53
CA THR A 351 2.47 -13.68 -20.53
C THR A 351 1.26 -14.42 -21.09
N GLY A 352 0.10 -13.74 -21.15
CA GLY A 352 -1.14 -14.26 -21.72
C GLY A 352 -1.45 -13.72 -23.13
N ALA A 353 -0.58 -12.88 -23.69
CA ALA A 353 -0.78 -12.33 -25.03
C ALA A 353 -0.48 -13.37 -26.11
N THR A 354 -1.28 -13.38 -27.18
CA THR A 354 -1.04 -14.24 -28.36
C THR A 354 0.29 -13.91 -29.04
N ASP A 355 0.60 -12.62 -29.16
CA ASP A 355 1.90 -12.12 -29.58
C ASP A 355 2.47 -11.22 -28.47
N TYR A 356 3.35 -11.80 -27.65
CA TYR A 356 3.97 -11.08 -26.54
C TYR A 356 4.92 -9.96 -27.03
N ARG A 357 5.49 -10.06 -28.23
CA ARG A 357 6.40 -9.03 -28.77
C ARG A 357 5.61 -7.79 -29.13
N ALA A 358 4.50 -7.96 -29.85
CA ALA A 358 3.59 -6.88 -30.17
C ALA A 358 3.00 -6.23 -28.90
N ALA A 359 2.60 -7.05 -27.91
CA ALA A 359 2.09 -6.55 -26.64
C ALA A 359 3.13 -5.72 -25.86
N ILE A 360 4.37 -6.19 -25.77
CA ILE A 360 5.47 -5.45 -25.12
C ILE A 360 5.72 -4.13 -25.84
N ALA A 361 5.81 -4.13 -27.17
CA ALA A 361 6.04 -2.92 -27.95
C ALA A 361 4.94 -1.88 -27.72
N ALA A 362 3.67 -2.30 -27.74
CA ALA A 362 2.53 -1.42 -27.48
C ALA A 362 2.56 -0.84 -26.05
N LEU A 363 2.89 -1.66 -25.05
CA LEU A 363 3.01 -1.22 -23.66
C LEU A 363 4.17 -0.23 -23.47
N GLN A 364 5.32 -0.47 -24.11
CA GLN A 364 6.47 0.43 -24.04
C GLN A 364 6.18 1.81 -24.64
N GLN A 365 5.38 1.88 -25.70
CA GLN A 365 4.98 3.15 -26.34
C GLN A 365 4.15 4.06 -25.41
N CYS A 366 3.56 3.52 -24.34
CA CYS A 366 2.84 4.33 -23.36
C CYS A 366 3.75 5.09 -22.39
N PHE A 367 5.05 4.76 -22.31
CA PHE A 367 6.00 5.42 -21.40
C PHE A 367 6.71 6.56 -22.15
N PRO A 368 6.33 7.84 -21.93
CA PRO A 368 6.95 8.95 -22.64
C PRO A 368 8.42 9.11 -22.25
N GLY A 369 9.31 9.31 -23.23
CA GLY A 369 10.71 9.70 -23.00
C GLY A 369 11.64 8.65 -22.39
N GLN A 370 11.20 7.39 -22.21
CA GLN A 370 12.06 6.32 -21.68
C GLN A 370 12.81 5.52 -22.75
N PHE A 371 12.36 5.61 -24.01
CA PHE A 371 12.96 4.89 -25.15
C PHE A 371 13.45 5.83 -26.25
N ASP A 372 13.41 7.15 -26.02
CA ASP A 372 13.97 8.17 -26.91
C ASP A 372 15.48 8.28 -26.70
N ASN A 373 16.21 7.20 -27.04
CA ASN A 373 17.65 7.23 -27.29
C ASN A 373 17.90 6.37 -28.54
N HIS A 374 17.70 7.00 -29.69
CA HIS A 374 18.30 6.59 -30.96
C HIS A 374 19.36 7.61 -31.37
#